data_AF-A0A935MN56-F1
#
_entry.id   AF-A0A935MN56-F1
#
_cell.length_a   1.000
_cell.length_b   1.000
_cell.length_c   1.000
_cell.angle_alpha   90.00
_cell.angle_beta   90.00
_cell.angle_gamma   90.00
#
_symmetry.space_group_name_H-M   'P 1'
#
loop_
_entity.id
_entity.type
_entity.pdbx_description
1 polymer ?
#
loop_
_entity_poly.entity_id
_entity_poly.type
_entity_poly.pdbx_seq_one_letter_code
_entity_poly.pdbx_strand_id
1 'polypeptide(L)'
;MEYSQPKLYKVAAGRWGAVGAEMVVDKSSVQLTFDCANGEIPLTLKKDKKGNFKVEGTYTRRGFGPIRINNPPIAQPVIYEGKVTGKSMKFKITVIATGDVIGEFTVTRGQDAKIRGCR
;
A
#
# COMPACT_ATOMS: atom_id res chain seq x y z
N MET A 1 -14.97 -9.32 -31.41
CA MET A 1 -14.23 -8.30 -30.65
C MET A 1 -13.75 -8.97 -29.37
N GLU A 2 -12.55 -9.53 -29.39
CA GLU A 2 -12.01 -10.29 -28.26
C GLU A 2 -11.63 -9.30 -27.15
N TYR A 3 -12.37 -9.30 -26.05
CA TYR A 3 -12.00 -8.56 -24.84
C TYR A 3 -10.74 -9.22 -24.25
N SER A 4 -9.57 -8.84 -24.75
CA SER A 4 -8.28 -9.31 -24.23
C SER A 4 -8.13 -8.82 -22.79
N GLN A 5 -8.49 -9.68 -21.83
CA GLN A 5 -8.27 -9.38 -20.42
C GLN A 5 -6.78 -9.10 -20.21
N PRO A 6 -6.42 -7.98 -19.55
CA PRO A 6 -5.02 -7.66 -19.35
C PRO A 6 -4.38 -8.75 -18.50
N LYS A 7 -3.36 -9.41 -19.06
CA LYS A 7 -2.58 -10.42 -18.34
C LYS A 7 -1.91 -9.75 -17.15
N LEU A 8 -2.18 -10.28 -15.95
CA LEU A 8 -1.64 -9.79 -14.69
C LEU A 8 -0.43 -10.62 -14.23
N TYR A 9 0.55 -9.95 -13.64
CA TYR A 9 1.80 -10.51 -13.17
C TYR A 9 1.97 -10.20 -11.68
N LYS A 10 2.42 -11.17 -10.88
CA LYS A 10 2.67 -10.94 -9.45
C LYS A 10 3.76 -9.86 -9.26
N VAL A 11 3.60 -9.01 -8.27
CA VAL A 11 4.69 -8.17 -7.77
C VAL A 11 5.69 -9.07 -7.02
N ALA A 12 6.98 -8.70 -7.06
CA ALA A 12 8.00 -9.50 -6.40
C ALA A 12 7.79 -9.46 -4.87
N ALA A 13 7.77 -10.64 -4.27
CA ALA A 13 7.66 -10.79 -2.83
C ALA A 13 8.88 -10.21 -2.11
N GLY A 14 8.71 -9.92 -0.82
CA GLY A 14 9.74 -9.39 0.06
C GLY A 14 9.48 -7.94 0.47
N ARG A 15 10.49 -7.35 1.12
CA ARG A 15 10.42 -6.00 1.68
C ARG A 15 10.73 -4.94 0.64
N TRP A 16 9.95 -3.86 0.68
CA TRP A 16 10.11 -2.64 -0.09
C TRP A 16 10.09 -1.48 0.89
N GLY A 17 11.20 -0.75 1.00
CA GLY A 17 11.35 0.30 2.01
C GLY A 17 11.66 1.66 1.40
N ALA A 18 11.28 2.69 2.14
CA ALA A 18 11.69 4.07 1.94
C ALA A 18 11.68 4.83 3.28
N VAL A 19 12.01 6.11 3.23
CA VAL A 19 11.73 7.00 4.37
C VAL A 19 10.22 7.19 4.47
N GLY A 20 9.65 6.91 5.64
CA GLY A 20 8.22 7.12 5.91
C GLY A 20 7.27 6.00 5.45
N ALA A 21 7.78 4.96 4.78
CA ALA A 21 6.97 3.86 4.29
C ALA A 21 7.74 2.53 4.22
N GLU A 22 7.09 1.46 4.66
CA GLU A 22 7.48 0.08 4.45
C GLU A 22 6.31 -0.66 3.78
N MET A 23 6.61 -1.53 2.84
CA MET A 23 5.68 -2.46 2.24
C MET A 23 6.29 -3.86 2.22
N VAL A 24 5.57 -4.82 2.78
CA VAL A 24 5.93 -6.25 2.75
C VAL A 24 4.96 -6.95 1.83
N VAL A 25 5.47 -7.44 0.69
CA VAL A 25 4.67 -8.18 -0.30
C VAL A 25 4.81 -9.67 -0.03
N ASP A 26 3.73 -10.30 0.39
CA ASP A 26 3.64 -11.74 0.60
C ASP A 26 2.96 -12.46 -0.58
N LYS A 27 2.78 -13.78 -0.46
CA LYS A 27 2.15 -14.60 -1.51
C LYS A 27 0.67 -14.25 -1.71
N SER A 28 -0.02 -13.87 -0.65
CA SER A 28 -1.48 -13.69 -0.61
C SER A 28 -1.95 -12.33 -0.10
N SER A 29 -1.05 -11.53 0.47
CA SER A 29 -1.39 -10.24 1.07
C SER A 29 -0.21 -9.27 0.94
N VAL A 30 -0.48 -8.00 1.24
CA VAL A 30 0.53 -6.97 1.42
C VAL A 30 0.25 -6.22 2.70
N GLN A 31 1.30 -6.04 3.50
CA GLN A 31 1.26 -5.21 4.70
C GLN A 31 2.01 -3.92 4.41
N LEU A 32 1.41 -2.77 4.76
CA LEU A 32 2.02 -1.45 4.64
C LEU A 32 2.14 -0.81 6.01
N THR A 33 3.31 -0.26 6.30
CA THR A 33 3.57 0.54 7.50
C THR A 33 3.99 1.93 7.08
N PHE A 34 3.31 2.94 7.61
CA PHE A 34 3.66 4.34 7.47
C PHE A 34 4.04 4.91 8.84
N ASP A 35 4.61 6.11 8.86
CA ASP A 35 4.96 6.83 10.09
C ASP A 35 3.82 6.83 11.13
N CYS A 36 2.59 7.05 10.67
CA CYS A 36 1.43 7.24 11.55
C CYS A 36 0.21 6.42 11.15
N ALA A 37 0.38 5.38 10.34
CA ALA A 37 -0.71 4.56 9.86
C ALA A 37 -0.21 3.18 9.47
N ASN A 38 -1.13 2.23 9.40
CA ASN A 38 -0.91 0.93 8.79
C ASN A 38 -1.88 0.77 7.63
N GLY A 39 -1.53 -0.06 6.67
CA GLY A 39 -2.41 -0.44 5.58
C GLY A 39 -2.30 -1.93 5.29
N GLU A 40 -3.36 -2.49 4.74
CA GLU A 40 -3.40 -3.90 4.38
C GLU A 40 -4.06 -4.06 3.00
N ILE A 41 -3.50 -4.93 2.18
CA ILE A 41 -4.12 -5.40 0.95
C ILE A 41 -4.32 -6.92 1.14
N PRO A 42 -5.55 -7.41 1.36
CA PRO A 42 -5.83 -8.81 1.67
C PRO A 42 -5.82 -9.70 0.40
N LEU A 43 -5.04 -9.31 -0.61
CA LEU A 43 -4.97 -9.96 -1.91
C LEU A 43 -3.52 -9.99 -2.42
N THR A 44 -3.21 -10.98 -3.27
CA THR A 44 -1.94 -10.99 -4.00
C THR A 44 -1.83 -9.74 -4.87
N LEU A 45 -0.78 -8.93 -4.63
CA LEU A 45 -0.51 -7.76 -5.45
C LEU A 45 -0.06 -8.17 -6.86
N LYS A 46 -0.82 -7.73 -7.86
CA LYS A 46 -0.55 -7.99 -9.27
C LYS A 46 -0.46 -6.68 -10.05
N LYS A 47 0.39 -6.68 -11.08
CA LYS A 47 0.62 -5.57 -12.01
C LYS A 47 0.42 -6.01 -13.45
N ASP A 48 0.10 -5.08 -14.34
CA ASP A 48 0.03 -5.33 -15.79
C ASP A 48 1.43 -5.42 -16.44
N LYS A 49 1.48 -5.61 -17.76
CA LYS A 49 2.74 -5.63 -18.55
C LYS A 49 3.53 -4.32 -18.48
N LYS A 50 2.86 -3.19 -18.26
CA LYS A 50 3.46 -1.85 -18.14
C LYS A 50 3.91 -1.55 -16.69
N GLY A 51 3.63 -2.47 -15.78
CA GLY A 51 3.96 -2.38 -14.36
C GLY A 51 2.91 -1.68 -13.51
N ASN A 52 1.76 -1.30 -14.07
CA ASN A 52 0.70 -0.62 -13.35
C ASN A 52 -0.10 -1.60 -12.49
N PHE A 53 -0.57 -1.15 -11.34
CA PHE A 53 -1.50 -1.89 -10.50
C PHE A 53 -2.55 -0.95 -9.92
N LYS A 54 -3.73 -1.52 -9.64
CA LYS A 54 -4.81 -0.88 -8.90
C LYS A 54 -5.48 -1.95 -8.07
N VAL A 55 -5.50 -1.78 -6.75
CA VAL A 55 -6.03 -2.79 -5.83
C VAL A 55 -6.65 -2.12 -4.61
N GLU A 56 -7.75 -2.70 -4.13
CA GLU A 56 -8.40 -2.25 -2.91
C GLU A 56 -7.68 -2.79 -1.68
N GLY A 57 -7.73 -2.02 -0.61
CA GLY A 57 -7.23 -2.42 0.69
C GLY A 57 -7.77 -1.50 1.78
N THR A 58 -7.11 -1.51 2.93
CA THR A 58 -7.46 -0.67 4.07
C THR A 58 -6.32 0.27 4.41
N TYR A 59 -6.67 1.40 5.02
CA TYR A 59 -5.74 2.35 5.62
C TYR A 59 -6.27 2.72 7.00
N THR A 60 -5.48 2.43 8.03
CA THR A 60 -5.84 2.65 9.43
C THR A 60 -4.87 3.66 10.02
N ARG A 61 -5.35 4.89 10.22
CA ARG A 61 -4.56 5.94 10.87
C ARG A 61 -4.39 5.58 12.35
N ARG A 62 -3.14 5.55 12.82
CA ARG A 62 -2.88 5.41 14.26
C ARG A 62 -3.24 6.74 14.92
N GLY A 63 -4.14 6.70 15.91
CA GLY A 63 -4.46 7.87 16.71
C GLY A 63 -3.26 8.35 17.52
N PHE A 64 -3.26 9.63 17.89
CA PHE A 64 -2.31 10.17 18.85
C PHE A 64 -2.81 9.85 20.28
N GLY A 65 -1.93 9.34 21.14
CA GLY A 65 -2.24 9.02 22.55
C GLY A 65 -2.69 7.57 22.80
N PRO A 66 -3.06 7.23 24.05
CA PRO A 66 -3.50 5.89 24.42
C PRO A 66 -4.68 5.46 23.54
N ILE A 67 -4.60 4.25 22.99
CA ILE A 67 -5.75 3.66 22.30
C ILE A 67 -6.86 3.54 23.34
N ARG A 68 -7.95 4.31 23.17
CA ARG A 68 -9.13 4.15 24.01
C ARG A 68 -9.68 2.76 23.69
N ILE A 69 -9.75 1.88 24.69
CA ILE A 69 -10.25 0.50 24.54
C ILE A 69 -11.63 0.48 23.84
N ASN A 70 -12.45 1.52 24.06
CA ASN A 70 -13.79 1.66 23.49
C ASN A 70 -13.85 2.38 22.13
N ASN A 71 -12.72 2.83 21.56
CA ASN A 71 -12.69 3.49 20.25
C ASN A 71 -11.40 3.12 19.50
N PRO A 72 -11.30 1.88 18.99
CA PRO A 72 -10.15 1.47 18.18
C PRO A 72 -10.08 2.28 16.88
N PRO A 73 -8.88 2.47 16.31
CA PRO A 73 -8.74 3.05 14.98
C PRO A 73 -9.58 2.29 13.93
N ILE A 74 -10.41 3.02 13.19
CA ILE A 74 -11.27 2.44 12.15
C ILE A 74 -10.45 2.31 10.87
N ALA A 75 -10.42 1.10 10.31
CA ALA A 75 -9.83 0.82 9.02
C ALA A 75 -10.69 1.45 7.90
N GLN A 76 -10.10 2.36 7.13
CA GLN A 76 -10.78 3.03 6.03
C GLN A 76 -10.52 2.29 4.71
N PRO A 77 -11.57 1.96 3.92
CA PRO A 77 -11.39 1.41 2.58
C PRO A 77 -10.70 2.40 1.64
N VAL A 78 -9.63 1.94 0.98
CA VAL A 78 -8.82 2.74 0.05
C VAL A 78 -8.48 1.96 -1.21
N ILE A 79 -8.12 2.69 -2.26
CA ILE A 79 -7.50 2.16 -3.47
C ILE A 79 -6.02 2.52 -3.45
N TYR A 80 -5.19 1.49 -3.61
CA TYR A 80 -3.77 1.63 -3.91
C TYR A 80 -3.59 1.57 -5.43
N GLU A 81 -3.14 2.65 -6.03
CA GLU A 81 -2.86 2.73 -7.47
C GLU A 81 -1.42 3.15 -7.70
N GLY A 82 -0.69 2.43 -8.55
CA GLY A 82 0.72 2.72 -8.73
C GLY A 82 1.37 1.99 -9.88
N LYS A 83 2.69 2.12 -9.95
CA LYS A 83 3.53 1.54 -10.99
C LYS A 83 4.84 1.01 -10.42
N VAL A 84 5.19 -0.22 -10.82
CA VAL A 84 6.48 -0.84 -10.53
C VAL A 84 7.41 -0.67 -11.73
N THR A 85 8.59 -0.08 -11.51
CA THR A 85 9.65 0.09 -12.51
C THR A 85 10.95 -0.47 -11.95
N GLY A 86 11.36 -1.65 -12.44
CA GLY A 86 12.53 -2.35 -11.92
C GLY A 86 12.38 -2.70 -10.42
N LYS A 87 13.22 -2.09 -9.58
CA LYS A 87 13.18 -2.23 -8.11
C LYS A 87 12.42 -1.09 -7.42
N SER A 88 11.93 -0.08 -8.14
CA SER A 88 11.19 1.05 -7.58
C SER A 88 9.69 0.86 -7.78
N MET A 89 8.88 1.23 -6.79
CA MET A 89 7.44 1.24 -6.86
C MET A 89 6.92 2.58 -6.37
N LYS A 90 6.24 3.33 -7.25
CA LYS A 90 5.53 4.57 -6.90
C LYS A 90 4.03 4.27 -6.85
N PHE A 91 3.34 4.72 -5.81
CA PHE A 91 1.91 4.51 -5.67
C PHE A 91 1.25 5.65 -4.90
N LYS A 92 -0.05 5.85 -5.16
CA LYS A 92 -0.93 6.76 -4.44
C LYS A 92 -2.00 5.96 -3.70
N ILE A 93 -2.51 6.55 -2.63
CA ILE A 93 -3.59 5.97 -1.83
C ILE A 93 -4.78 6.92 -1.91
N THR A 94 -5.95 6.40 -2.31
CA THR A 94 -7.19 7.18 -2.44
C THR A 94 -8.29 6.58 -1.60
N VAL A 95 -8.97 7.39 -0.80
CA VAL A 95 -10.14 6.98 -0.02
C VAL A 95 -11.30 6.65 -0.96
N ILE A 96 -11.89 5.47 -0.84
CA ILE A 96 -12.99 5.05 -1.72
C ILE A 96 -14.24 5.92 -1.52
N ALA A 97 -14.59 6.22 -0.27
CA ALA A 97 -15.82 6.92 0.07
C ALA A 97 -15.85 8.39 -0.40
N THR A 98 -14.70 9.08 -0.37
CA THR A 98 -14.61 10.52 -0.66
C THR A 98 -13.83 10.85 -1.93
N GLY A 99 -13.00 9.92 -2.41
CA GLY A 99 -12.06 10.19 -3.50
C GLY A 99 -10.81 10.96 -3.07
N ASP A 100 -10.65 11.25 -1.77
CA ASP A 100 -9.51 12.02 -1.26
C ASP A 100 -8.20 11.24 -1.40
N VAL A 101 -7.16 11.93 -1.86
CA VAL A 101 -5.81 11.36 -1.94
C VAL A 101 -5.12 11.54 -0.59
N ILE A 102 -4.76 10.43 0.06
CA ILE A 102 -4.02 10.43 1.33
C ILE A 102 -2.56 10.84 1.10
N GLY A 103 -1.97 10.38 -0.01
CA GLY A 103 -0.60 10.72 -0.37
C GLY A 103 -0.04 9.84 -1.49
N GLU A 104 1.16 10.21 -1.94
CA GLU A 104 1.97 9.42 -2.86
C GLU A 104 3.24 8.94 -2.14
N PHE A 105 3.60 7.69 -2.40
CA PHE A 105 4.73 7.02 -1.78
C PHE A 105 5.59 6.37 -2.85
N THR A 106 6.90 6.31 -2.60
CA THR A 106 7.85 5.58 -3.44
C THR A 106 8.69 4.67 -2.56
N VAL A 107 8.66 3.37 -2.84
CA VAL A 107 9.41 2.34 -2.09
C VAL A 107 10.35 1.57 -3.01
N THR A 108 11.48 1.13 -2.47
CA THR A 108 12.50 0.38 -3.22
C THR A 108 12.65 -1.03 -2.67
N ARG A 109 12.63 -2.05 -3.54
CA ARG A 109 12.80 -3.45 -3.16
C ARG A 109 14.16 -3.71 -2.53
N GLY A 110 14.17 -4.32 -1.36
CA GLY A 110 15.38 -4.66 -0.59
C GLY A 110 16.03 -3.47 0.11
N GLN A 111 15.44 -2.28 0.04
CA GLN A 111 15.85 -1.15 0.86
C GLN A 111 15.16 -1.22 2.22
N ASP A 112 15.89 -0.91 3.29
CA ASP A 112 15.31 -0.80 4.62
C ASP A 112 14.40 0.44 4.72
N ALA A 113 13.27 0.28 5.40
CA ALA A 113 12.39 1.39 5.71
C ALA A 113 12.93 2.21 6.88
N LYS A 114 12.75 3.53 6.80
CA LYS A 114 13.02 4.44 7.91
C LYS A 114 11.69 5.02 8.38
N ILE A 115 11.01 4.31 9.27
CA ILE A 115 9.75 4.73 9.88
C ILE A 115 10.06 5.66 11.04
N ARG A 116 9.56 6.89 10.96
CA ARG A 116 9.62 7.88 12.03
C ARG A 116 8.25 7.88 12.68
N GLY A 117 8.14 7.44 13.92
CA GLY A 117 6.87 7.55 14.64
C GLY A 117 6.37 9.00 14.61
N CYS A 118 5.04 9.17 14.54
CA CYS A 118 4.41 10.48 14.71
C CYS A 118 4.90 11.14 16.01
N ARG A 119 5.37 12.39 15.92
CA ARG A 119 5.64 13.26 17.08
C ARG A 119 4.44 14.15 17.36
#